data_AF-A2DCT0-F1
#
_entry.id   AF-A2DCT0-F1
#
_cell.length_a   1.000
_cell.length_b   1.000
_cell.length_c   1.000
_cell.angle_alpha   90.00
_cell.angle_beta   90.00
_cell.angle_gamma   90.00
#
_symmetry.space_group_name_H-M   'P 1'
#
loop_
_entity.id
_entity.type
_entity.pdbx_description
1 polymer ?
#
loop_
_entity_poly.entity_id
_entity_poly.type
_entity_poly.pdbx_seq_one_letter_code
_entity_poly.pdbx_strand_id
1 'polypeptide(L)'
;MDEVQIQPNNPVEPLFNTQPSSSTVPSSTNSSASDDVCMICPAYDNSWLYCAHDTPRCKKATHAFIQKGKLPTVCERPQLAQYFQRQKITSMLMSDYDRAHKYNELKKQFSEACALYDIKDNKANYLEEVERKINSTEDSSTKCTANWNKKMHDFKIDCLYKLDDLKIKHLAEIEKFNDYWTSDDVVNRYSSPSSTLRDLYNQETKFIDFKDYNQASIIRSRRKEQEKKETEAAQNQLISDAKVKLEVLRKKHQYELDRLEAYYIEGVTNLKLKKEKEELLFEKRLTKLKKDRENPVNRAPLPQSWRFSEMGTQIPMAVTTPRTRVKLANFKKSKQITKLEIKGITSRPATSLQRVRLSY
;
A
#
# COMPACT_ATOMS: atom_id res chain seq x y z
N MET A 1 -26.54 -61.82 12.04
CA MET A 1 -26.80 -60.37 11.99
C MET A 1 -25.84 -59.77 12.99
N ASP A 2 -24.62 -59.52 12.56
CA ASP A 2 -23.57 -58.91 13.39
C ASP A 2 -23.01 -57.74 12.59
N GLU A 3 -23.27 -56.56 13.12
CA GLU A 3 -23.00 -55.26 12.52
C GLU A 3 -21.54 -54.90 12.84
N VAL A 4 -20.64 -55.20 11.90
CA VAL A 4 -19.22 -54.84 12.01
C VAL A 4 -19.06 -53.36 11.71
N GLN A 5 -18.95 -52.54 12.76
CA GLN A 5 -18.56 -51.14 12.67
C GLN A 5 -17.10 -51.03 12.20
N ILE A 6 -16.90 -50.67 10.94
CA ILE A 6 -15.60 -50.27 10.40
C ILE A 6 -15.43 -48.78 10.67
N GLN A 7 -14.52 -48.43 11.59
CA GLN A 7 -14.09 -47.05 11.78
C GLN A 7 -13.25 -46.58 10.58
N PRO A 8 -13.42 -45.32 10.11
CA PRO A 8 -12.56 -44.76 9.09
C PRO A 8 -11.18 -44.42 9.68
N ASN A 9 -10.14 -45.00 9.08
CA ASN A 9 -8.75 -44.64 9.31
C ASN A 9 -8.52 -43.15 9.02
N ASN A 10 -8.12 -42.42 10.07
CA ASN A 10 -7.60 -41.06 9.95
C ASN A 10 -6.30 -41.06 9.14
N PRO A 11 -6.13 -40.16 8.15
CA PRO A 11 -4.84 -39.97 7.50
C PRO A 11 -3.84 -39.34 8.49
N VAL A 12 -2.74 -40.06 8.72
CA VAL A 12 -1.57 -39.57 9.47
C VAL A 12 -0.96 -38.41 8.69
N GLU A 13 -1.10 -37.20 9.22
CA GLU A 13 -0.38 -36.02 8.74
C GLU A 13 1.13 -36.19 8.97
N PRO A 14 1.99 -35.84 8.01
CA PRO A 14 3.42 -35.70 8.28
C PRO A 14 3.65 -34.41 9.08
N LEU A 15 3.97 -34.58 10.37
CA LEU A 15 4.56 -33.58 11.25
C LEU A 15 5.90 -33.09 10.68
N PHE A 16 5.85 -32.08 9.81
CA PHE A 16 7.01 -31.21 9.56
C PHE A 16 7.13 -30.24 10.74
N ASN A 17 7.97 -30.66 11.69
CA ASN A 17 8.39 -29.90 12.85
C ASN A 17 9.39 -28.82 12.41
N THR A 18 8.90 -27.66 11.97
CA THR A 18 9.72 -26.45 11.83
C THR A 18 9.78 -25.75 13.18
N GLN A 19 10.84 -26.03 13.95
CA GLN A 19 11.22 -25.15 15.05
C GLN A 19 11.62 -23.77 14.51
N PRO A 20 11.16 -22.68 15.13
CA PRO A 20 11.70 -21.35 14.88
C PRO A 20 13.03 -21.21 15.62
N SER A 21 14.13 -21.14 14.86
CA SER A 21 15.40 -20.64 15.39
C SER A 21 15.26 -19.15 15.70
N SER A 22 14.98 -18.89 16.97
CA SER A 22 15.24 -17.63 17.63
C SER A 22 16.75 -17.38 17.73
N SER A 23 17.12 -16.10 17.77
CA SER A 23 18.47 -15.53 17.96
C SER A 23 19.31 -15.51 16.66
N THR A 24 19.85 -14.40 16.17
CA THR A 24 20.13 -13.10 16.77
C THR A 24 20.15 -12.09 15.63
N VAL A 25 19.26 -11.11 15.63
CA VAL A 25 19.35 -9.96 14.73
C VAL A 25 20.37 -9.01 15.36
N PRO A 26 21.53 -8.73 14.73
CA PRO A 26 22.28 -7.55 15.11
C PRO A 26 21.44 -6.34 14.72
N SER A 27 21.03 -5.55 15.71
CA SER A 27 20.55 -4.20 15.51
C SER A 27 21.68 -3.35 14.93
N SER A 28 21.89 -3.41 13.61
CA SER A 28 22.67 -2.43 12.87
C SER A 28 21.73 -1.33 12.39
N THR A 29 21.59 -0.32 13.23
CA THR A 29 21.19 1.02 12.83
C THR A 29 22.21 1.57 11.84
N ASN A 30 22.08 1.22 10.56
CA ASN A 30 22.66 1.96 9.46
C ASN A 30 21.54 2.79 8.83
N SER A 31 21.15 3.83 9.55
CA SER A 31 20.62 5.05 8.95
C SER A 31 21.72 5.61 8.06
N SER A 32 21.70 5.24 6.78
CA SER A 32 22.36 5.99 5.73
C SER A 32 21.70 7.37 5.73
N ALA A 33 22.30 8.26 6.52
CA ALA A 33 22.21 9.69 6.34
C ALA A 33 22.65 9.96 4.90
N SER A 34 21.66 10.01 4.01
CA SER A 34 21.78 10.92 2.89
C SER A 34 21.96 12.29 3.51
N ASP A 35 23.10 12.91 3.19
CA ASP A 35 23.42 14.30 3.43
C ASP A 35 22.36 15.20 2.78
N ASP A 36 21.13 15.17 3.30
CA ASP A 36 20.30 16.35 3.36
C ASP A 36 21.02 17.26 4.34
N VAL A 37 21.95 18.04 3.79
CA VAL A 37 22.37 19.32 4.33
C VAL A 37 21.09 20.13 4.48
N CYS A 38 20.36 19.84 5.56
CA CYS A 38 19.51 20.81 6.20
C CYS A 38 20.46 21.97 6.42
N MET A 39 20.28 23.04 5.62
CA MET A 39 20.83 24.33 5.94
C MET A 39 20.44 24.57 7.39
N ILE A 40 21.37 24.26 8.30
CA ILE A 40 21.40 24.80 9.63
C ILE A 40 21.39 26.28 9.34
N CYS A 41 20.20 26.89 9.43
CA CYS A 41 20.06 28.32 9.44
C CYS A 41 21.08 28.76 10.49
N PRO A 42 22.17 29.44 10.08
CA PRO A 42 23.26 29.76 10.99
C PRO A 42 22.62 30.43 12.18
N ALA A 43 22.96 29.96 13.40
CA ALA A 43 22.35 30.41 14.64
C ALA A 43 22.13 31.93 14.57
N TYR A 44 20.90 32.31 14.22
CA TYR A 44 20.57 33.68 13.93
C TYR A 44 20.54 34.32 15.30
N ASP A 45 21.58 35.09 15.59
CA ASP A 45 21.65 35.99 16.72
C ASP A 45 20.27 36.63 16.91
N ASN A 46 19.59 36.29 18.01
CA ASN A 46 18.20 36.68 18.32
C ASN A 46 18.04 38.21 18.48
N SER A 47 19.09 38.99 18.20
CA SER A 47 19.13 40.44 17.99
C SER A 47 18.12 40.98 16.96
N TRP A 48 17.53 40.13 16.10
CA TRP A 48 16.45 40.54 15.18
C TRP A 48 15.13 40.92 15.86
N LEU A 49 14.96 40.65 17.16
CA LEU A 49 13.68 40.90 17.86
C LEU A 49 13.33 42.39 18.05
N TYR A 50 14.28 43.31 17.82
CA TYR A 50 14.04 44.75 17.92
C TYR A 50 14.67 45.54 16.76
N CYS A 51 14.35 45.17 15.52
CA CYS A 51 14.64 46.06 14.40
C CYS A 51 13.91 47.40 14.57
N ALA A 52 14.69 48.48 14.55
CA ALA A 52 14.24 49.86 14.74
C ALA A 52 13.00 50.19 13.90
N HIS A 53 12.12 50.96 14.50
CA HIS A 53 10.71 51.04 14.14
C HIS A 53 10.36 51.84 12.86
N ASP A 54 11.37 52.32 12.15
CA ASP A 54 11.31 53.00 10.84
C ASP A 54 12.55 52.65 10.01
N THR A 55 12.87 51.35 9.87
CA THR A 55 14.04 50.94 9.09
C THR A 55 13.94 51.40 7.63
N PRO A 56 15.04 51.85 7.00
CA PRO A 56 15.09 52.15 5.56
C PRO A 56 14.67 50.94 4.70
N ARG A 57 14.79 49.72 5.25
CA ARG A 57 14.30 48.46 4.65
C ARG A 57 12.79 48.47 4.43
N CYS A 58 11.98 48.86 5.43
CA CYS A 58 10.53 48.94 5.28
C CYS A 58 10.10 49.99 4.25
N LYS A 59 10.81 51.12 4.18
CA LYS A 59 10.57 52.16 3.16
C LYS A 59 10.86 51.65 1.75
N LYS A 60 12.00 50.96 1.55
CA LYS A 60 12.35 50.31 0.29
C LYS A 60 11.32 49.25 -0.12
N ALA A 61 10.89 48.40 0.82
CA ALA A 61 9.87 47.37 0.58
C ALA A 61 8.50 47.98 0.25
N THR A 62 8.11 49.05 0.96
CA THR A 62 6.89 49.83 0.65
C THR A 62 6.94 50.37 -0.77
N HIS A 63 8.06 50.99 -1.15
CA HIS A 63 8.26 51.55 -2.48
C HIS A 63 8.26 50.47 -3.56
N ALA A 64 8.90 49.33 -3.31
CA ALA A 64 8.89 48.18 -4.21
C ALA A 64 7.47 47.60 -4.38
N PHE A 65 6.67 47.55 -3.31
CA PHE A 65 5.28 47.12 -3.37
C PHE A 65 4.43 48.11 -4.19
N ILE A 66 4.55 49.42 -3.93
CA ILE A 66 3.80 50.46 -4.65
C ILE A 66 4.16 50.49 -6.15
N GLN A 67 5.45 50.44 -6.48
CA GLN A 67 5.89 50.58 -7.88
C GLN A 67 5.79 49.29 -8.68
N LYS A 68 6.09 48.13 -8.06
CA LYS A 68 6.27 46.86 -8.78
C LYS A 68 5.26 45.80 -8.37
N GLY A 69 4.42 46.04 -7.36
CA GLY A 69 3.55 45.02 -6.77
C GLY A 69 4.30 43.86 -6.12
N LYS A 70 5.62 43.99 -5.89
CA LYS A 70 6.45 42.89 -5.37
C LYS A 70 6.22 42.74 -3.87
N LEU A 71 5.79 41.55 -3.46
CA LEU A 71 5.67 41.19 -2.06
C LEU A 71 7.07 40.94 -1.46
N PRO A 72 7.31 41.38 -0.21
CA PRO A 72 8.52 41.02 0.51
C PRO A 72 8.48 39.55 0.95
N THR A 73 9.64 39.02 1.35
CA THR A 73 9.82 37.66 1.87
C THR A 73 8.87 37.40 3.04
N VAL A 74 8.45 36.14 3.23
CA VAL A 74 7.42 35.75 4.23
C VAL A 74 7.75 36.29 5.63
N CYS A 75 9.01 36.24 6.04
CA CYS A 75 9.48 36.74 7.35
C CYS A 75 9.37 38.27 7.50
N GLU A 76 9.39 39.04 6.42
CA GLU A 76 9.37 40.52 6.44
C GLU A 76 7.95 41.10 6.37
N ARG A 77 6.98 40.33 5.85
CA ARG A 77 5.57 40.72 5.73
C ARG A 77 4.96 41.28 7.03
N PRO A 78 5.14 40.68 8.22
CA PRO A 78 4.59 41.24 9.46
C PRO A 78 5.18 42.60 9.81
N GLN A 79 6.47 42.82 9.53
CA GLN A 79 7.14 44.09 9.81
C GLN A 79 6.59 45.20 8.92
N LEU A 80 6.39 44.91 7.64
CA LEU A 80 5.80 45.86 6.68
C LEU A 80 4.34 46.19 7.02
N ALA A 81 3.53 45.19 7.42
CA ALA A 81 2.16 45.42 7.87
C ALA A 81 2.09 46.32 9.12
N GLN A 82 3.01 46.11 10.08
CA GLN A 82 3.14 46.99 11.25
C GLN A 82 3.57 48.41 10.86
N TYR A 83 4.47 48.54 9.88
CA TYR A 83 4.91 49.83 9.36
C TYR A 83 3.74 50.63 8.80
N PHE A 84 2.89 50.04 7.95
CA PHE A 84 1.68 50.72 7.44
C PHE A 84 0.73 51.16 8.55
N GLN A 85 0.49 50.31 9.55
CA GLN A 85 -0.38 50.66 10.68
C GLN A 85 0.17 51.83 11.50
N ARG A 86 1.49 51.90 11.68
CA ARG A 86 2.15 52.99 12.41
C ARG A 86 2.09 54.28 11.63
N GLN A 87 2.41 54.26 10.34
CA GLN A 87 2.34 55.44 9.49
C GLN A 87 0.92 56.00 9.42
N LYS A 88 -0.09 55.14 9.29
CA LYS A 88 -1.50 55.51 9.41
C LYS A 88 -1.79 56.28 10.71
N ILE A 89 -1.41 55.73 11.87
CA ILE A 89 -1.68 56.36 13.17
C ILE A 89 -0.90 57.67 13.34
N THR A 90 0.34 57.73 12.87
CA THR A 90 1.14 58.97 12.87
C THR A 90 0.50 60.04 12.01
N SER A 91 0.01 59.72 10.81
CA SER A 91 -0.72 60.67 9.95
C SER A 91 -2.02 61.14 10.60
N MET A 92 -2.76 60.26 11.28
CA MET A 92 -3.95 60.66 12.06
C MET A 92 -3.62 61.64 13.19
N LEU A 93 -2.53 61.41 13.92
CA LEU A 93 -2.07 62.32 14.98
C LEU A 93 -1.69 63.71 14.45
N MET A 94 -1.12 63.76 13.24
CA MET A 94 -0.77 65.01 12.55
C MET A 94 -1.95 65.65 11.83
N SER A 95 -3.17 65.11 11.97
CA SER A 95 -4.38 65.56 11.27
C SER A 95 -4.30 65.51 9.73
N ASP A 96 -3.38 64.71 9.17
CA ASP A 96 -3.27 64.47 7.73
C ASP A 96 -4.08 63.21 7.35
N TYR A 97 -5.39 63.40 7.19
CA TYR A 97 -6.34 62.32 6.95
C TYR A 97 -6.16 61.66 5.58
N ASP A 98 -5.74 62.41 4.56
CA ASP A 98 -5.52 61.89 3.21
C ASP A 98 -4.37 60.88 3.20
N ARG A 99 -3.26 61.17 3.89
CA ARG A 99 -2.16 60.20 4.05
C ARG A 99 -2.58 59.00 4.88
N ALA A 100 -3.35 59.21 5.94
CA ALA A 100 -3.87 58.11 6.75
C ALA A 100 -4.76 57.16 5.92
N HIS A 101 -5.59 57.71 5.03
CA HIS A 101 -6.41 56.95 4.09
C HIS A 101 -5.54 56.12 3.13
N LYS A 102 -4.54 56.75 2.49
CA LYS A 102 -3.60 56.07 1.58
C LYS A 102 -2.90 54.88 2.26
N TYR A 103 -2.39 55.05 3.48
CA TYR A 103 -1.77 53.94 4.21
C TYR A 103 -2.77 52.85 4.62
N ASN A 104 -4.03 53.20 4.85
CA ASN A 104 -5.09 52.22 5.11
C ASN A 104 -5.41 51.39 3.87
N GLU A 105 -5.52 52.02 2.70
CA GLU A 105 -5.72 51.34 1.42
C GLU A 105 -4.53 50.44 1.06
N LEU A 106 -3.30 50.96 1.19
CA LEU A 106 -2.09 50.17 0.97
C LEU A 106 -2.02 48.96 1.88
N LYS A 107 -2.42 49.09 3.14
CA LYS A 107 -2.49 47.97 4.08
C LYS A 107 -3.53 46.92 3.63
N LYS A 108 -4.69 47.36 3.15
CA LYS A 108 -5.74 46.47 2.63
C LYS A 108 -5.24 45.71 1.40
N GLN A 109 -4.72 46.42 0.40
CA GLN A 109 -4.13 45.84 -0.82
C GLN A 109 -2.99 44.88 -0.51
N PHE A 110 -2.11 45.24 0.44
CA PHE A 110 -1.03 44.38 0.89
C PHE A 110 -1.55 43.10 1.53
N SER A 111 -2.55 43.20 2.40
CA SER A 111 -3.17 42.05 3.04
C SER A 111 -3.83 41.11 2.03
N GLU A 112 -4.52 41.67 1.03
CA GLU A 112 -5.14 40.91 -0.06
C GLU A 112 -4.08 40.22 -0.92
N ALA A 113 -3.00 40.93 -1.28
CA ALA A 113 -1.89 40.36 -2.03
C ALA A 113 -1.18 39.22 -1.26
N CYS A 114 -0.95 39.38 0.05
CA CYS A 114 -0.43 38.31 0.88
C CYS A 114 -1.36 37.09 0.91
N ALA A 115 -2.67 37.31 1.10
CA ALA A 115 -3.65 36.23 1.10
C ALA A 115 -3.67 35.46 -0.22
N LEU A 116 -3.63 36.17 -1.36
CA LEU A 116 -3.56 35.56 -2.69
C LEU A 116 -2.27 34.78 -2.91
N TYR A 117 -1.13 35.30 -2.45
CA TYR A 117 0.15 34.59 -2.50
C TYR A 117 0.08 33.30 -1.69
N ASP A 118 -0.42 33.36 -0.46
CA ASP A 118 -0.50 32.20 0.42
C ASP A 118 -1.44 31.14 -0.15
N ILE A 119 -2.56 31.53 -0.79
CA ILE A 119 -3.44 30.60 -1.51
C ILE A 119 -2.68 29.91 -2.64
N LYS A 120 -1.91 30.67 -3.44
CA LYS A 120 -1.14 30.14 -4.56
C LYS A 120 -0.03 29.19 -4.10
N ASP A 121 0.70 29.57 -3.06
CA ASP A 121 1.80 28.77 -2.49
C ASP A 121 1.27 27.47 -1.87
N ASN A 122 0.20 27.54 -1.08
CA ASN A 122 -0.46 26.35 -0.53
C ASN A 122 -0.98 25.41 -1.64
N LYS A 123 -1.51 25.96 -2.73
CA LYS A 123 -1.94 25.18 -3.88
C LYS A 123 -0.77 24.49 -4.58
N ALA A 124 0.36 25.18 -4.75
CA ALA A 124 1.56 24.60 -5.33
C ALA A 124 2.11 23.45 -4.48
N ASN A 125 2.26 23.68 -3.16
CA ASN A 125 2.71 22.66 -2.22
C ASN A 125 1.78 21.44 -2.18
N TYR A 126 0.45 21.67 -2.23
CA TYR A 126 -0.53 20.59 -2.32
C TYR A 126 -0.38 19.75 -3.60
N LEU A 127 -0.20 20.41 -4.75
CA LEU A 127 -0.02 19.70 -6.02
C LEU A 127 1.25 18.86 -6.02
N GLU A 128 2.35 19.38 -5.48
CA GLU A 128 3.60 18.64 -5.32
C GLU A 128 3.42 17.42 -4.38
N GLU A 129 2.70 17.59 -3.28
CA GLU A 129 2.39 16.50 -2.34
C GLU A 129 1.53 15.40 -3.01
N VAL A 130 0.52 15.79 -3.79
CA VAL A 130 -0.31 14.86 -4.56
C VAL A 130 0.52 14.14 -5.61
N GLU A 131 1.41 14.83 -6.32
CA GLU A 131 2.29 14.24 -7.32
C GLU A 131 3.26 13.23 -6.70
N ARG A 132 3.86 13.58 -5.55
CA ARG A 132 4.70 12.65 -4.77
C ARG A 132 3.93 11.39 -4.36
N LYS A 133 2.67 11.55 -3.94
CA LYS A 133 1.79 10.43 -3.59
C LYS A 133 1.42 9.58 -4.81
N ILE A 134 1.23 10.18 -5.98
CA ILE A 134 0.99 9.45 -7.23
C ILE A 134 2.21 8.58 -7.54
N ASN A 135 3.40 9.18 -7.62
CA ASN A 135 4.64 8.47 -7.94
C ASN A 135 4.90 7.31 -6.96
N SER A 136 4.76 7.57 -5.65
CA SER A 136 4.91 6.54 -4.63
C SER A 136 3.88 5.40 -4.75
N THR A 137 2.65 5.71 -5.16
CA THR A 137 1.61 4.69 -5.39
C THR A 137 1.89 3.88 -6.65
N GLU A 138 2.38 4.52 -7.72
CA GLU A 138 2.80 3.85 -8.96
C GLU A 138 3.98 2.90 -8.72
N ASP A 139 5.00 3.34 -7.98
CA ASP A 139 6.13 2.50 -7.55
C ASP A 139 5.68 1.31 -6.69
N SER A 140 4.72 1.54 -5.80
CA SER A 140 4.15 0.46 -4.97
C SER A 140 3.36 -0.53 -5.80
N SER A 141 2.60 -0.04 -6.80
CA SER A 141 1.85 -0.87 -7.74
C SER A 141 2.78 -1.75 -8.58
N THR A 142 3.86 -1.18 -9.14
CA THR A 142 4.82 -1.95 -9.96
C THR A 142 5.54 -3.01 -9.13
N LYS A 143 5.95 -2.69 -7.90
CA LYS A 143 6.51 -3.67 -6.94
C LYS A 143 5.51 -4.78 -6.61
N CYS A 144 4.24 -4.43 -6.41
CA CYS A 144 3.17 -5.39 -6.16
C CYS A 144 3.02 -6.36 -7.34
N THR A 145 2.90 -5.84 -8.58
CA THR A 145 2.80 -6.66 -9.79
C THR A 145 4.02 -7.56 -9.97
N ALA A 146 5.24 -7.05 -9.75
CA ALA A 146 6.46 -7.84 -9.82
C ALA A 146 6.48 -8.99 -8.79
N ASN A 147 6.08 -8.71 -7.55
CA ASN A 147 5.98 -9.72 -6.50
C ASN A 147 4.96 -10.82 -6.85
N TRP A 148 3.81 -10.47 -7.40
CA TRP A 148 2.81 -11.45 -7.83
C TRP A 148 3.29 -12.28 -9.02
N ASN A 149 3.95 -11.66 -10.00
CA ASN A 149 4.53 -12.37 -11.13
C ASN A 149 5.59 -13.38 -10.65
N LYS A 150 6.42 -13.00 -9.66
CA LYS A 150 7.37 -13.91 -9.01
C LYS A 150 6.64 -15.08 -8.34
N LYS A 151 5.64 -14.81 -7.50
CA LYS A 151 4.84 -15.88 -6.85
C LYS A 151 4.19 -16.84 -7.85
N MET A 152 3.67 -16.33 -8.96
CA MET A 152 3.10 -17.17 -10.02
C MET A 152 4.18 -18.02 -10.72
N HIS A 153 5.38 -17.46 -10.92
CA HIS A 153 6.49 -18.20 -11.48
C HIS A 153 6.96 -19.32 -10.54
N ASP A 154 7.16 -19.01 -9.26
CA ASP A 154 7.58 -19.96 -8.24
C ASP A 154 6.55 -21.11 -8.15
N PHE A 155 5.26 -20.79 -8.11
CA PHE A 155 4.18 -21.79 -8.12
C PHE A 155 4.23 -22.69 -9.36
N LYS A 156 4.52 -22.13 -10.54
CA LYS A 156 4.66 -22.92 -11.77
C LYS A 156 5.85 -23.88 -11.69
N ILE A 157 6.98 -23.43 -11.17
CA ILE A 157 8.17 -24.26 -10.96
C ILE A 157 7.84 -25.41 -10.01
N ASP A 158 7.20 -25.12 -8.87
CA ASP A 158 6.81 -26.14 -7.89
C ASP A 158 5.88 -27.21 -8.50
N CYS A 159 4.93 -26.79 -9.34
CA CYS A 159 4.06 -27.71 -10.06
C CYS A 159 4.81 -28.58 -11.09
N LEU A 160 5.83 -28.05 -11.77
CA LEU A 160 6.67 -28.82 -12.67
C LEU A 160 7.48 -29.88 -11.91
N TYR A 161 8.08 -29.54 -10.78
CA TYR A 161 8.77 -30.53 -9.93
C TYR A 161 7.83 -31.65 -9.49
N LYS A 162 6.61 -31.31 -9.04
CA LYS A 162 5.61 -32.32 -8.67
C LYS A 162 5.20 -33.22 -9.84
N LEU A 163 5.12 -32.66 -11.04
CA LEU A 163 4.81 -33.42 -12.26
C LEU A 163 5.92 -34.42 -12.59
N ASP A 164 7.19 -33.99 -12.50
CA ASP A 164 8.33 -34.86 -12.78
C ASP A 164 8.47 -35.96 -11.73
N ASP A 165 8.30 -35.63 -10.44
CA ASP A 165 8.23 -36.62 -9.36
C ASP A 165 7.13 -37.66 -9.59
N LEU A 166 5.96 -37.23 -10.08
CA LEU A 166 4.84 -38.10 -10.38
C LEU A 166 5.17 -39.03 -11.56
N LYS A 167 5.80 -38.52 -12.62
CA LYS A 167 6.25 -39.34 -13.75
C LYS A 167 7.27 -40.40 -13.33
N ILE A 168 8.24 -40.03 -12.49
CA ILE A 168 9.23 -40.97 -11.96
C ILE A 168 8.53 -42.09 -11.19
N LYS A 169 7.54 -41.76 -10.36
CA LYS A 169 6.72 -42.76 -9.65
C LYS A 169 5.96 -43.66 -10.61
N HIS A 170 5.32 -43.11 -11.65
CA HIS A 170 4.60 -43.89 -12.65
C HIS A 170 5.52 -44.86 -13.40
N LEU A 171 6.73 -44.43 -13.76
CA LEU A 171 7.73 -45.29 -14.39
C LEU A 171 8.16 -46.44 -13.46
N ALA A 172 8.43 -46.15 -12.18
CA ALA A 172 8.77 -47.18 -11.20
C ALA A 172 7.59 -48.15 -10.94
N GLU A 173 6.34 -47.69 -11.00
CA GLU A 173 5.16 -48.56 -10.92
C GLU A 173 5.04 -49.48 -12.15
N ILE A 174 5.35 -48.97 -13.35
CA ILE A 174 5.37 -49.77 -14.59
C ILE A 174 6.48 -50.81 -14.56
N GLU A 175 7.67 -50.45 -14.08
CA GLU A 175 8.79 -51.38 -13.92
C GLU A 175 8.43 -52.52 -12.97
N LYS A 176 7.94 -52.19 -11.77
CA LYS A 176 7.44 -53.19 -10.80
C LYS A 176 6.33 -54.06 -11.37
N PHE A 177 5.45 -53.49 -12.20
CA PHE A 177 4.41 -54.25 -12.88
C PHE A 177 5.03 -55.26 -13.84
N ASN A 178 5.99 -54.86 -14.66
CA ASN A 178 6.67 -55.75 -15.59
C ASN A 178 7.45 -56.84 -14.86
N ASP A 179 8.16 -56.50 -13.79
CA ASP A 179 8.89 -57.47 -12.97
C ASP A 179 7.96 -58.53 -12.37
N TYR A 180 6.80 -58.10 -11.87
CA TYR A 180 5.80 -59.01 -11.32
C TYR A 180 5.26 -59.99 -12.38
N TRP A 181 4.90 -59.50 -13.57
CA TRP A 181 4.36 -60.35 -14.64
C TRP A 181 5.41 -61.21 -15.36
N THR A 182 6.69 -60.86 -15.21
CA THR A 182 7.81 -61.67 -15.71
C THR A 182 8.28 -62.70 -14.68
N SER A 183 7.84 -62.59 -13.42
CA SER A 183 8.24 -63.53 -12.37
C SER A 183 7.73 -64.94 -12.61
N ASP A 184 8.59 -65.93 -12.35
CA ASP A 184 8.27 -67.36 -12.49
C ASP A 184 7.06 -67.76 -11.64
N ASP A 185 6.89 -67.13 -10.46
CA ASP A 185 5.76 -67.39 -9.58
C ASP A 185 4.40 -67.10 -10.24
N VAL A 186 4.32 -66.05 -11.06
CA VAL A 186 3.09 -65.72 -11.78
C VAL A 186 2.91 -66.68 -12.95
N VAL A 187 3.96 -66.95 -13.73
CA VAL A 187 3.91 -67.89 -14.86
C VAL A 187 3.47 -69.29 -14.40
N ASN A 188 3.99 -69.75 -13.26
CA ASN A 188 3.66 -71.05 -12.67
C ASN A 188 2.19 -71.19 -12.27
N ARG A 189 1.50 -70.09 -11.95
CA ARG A 189 0.06 -70.13 -11.63
C ARG A 189 -0.79 -70.45 -12.86
N TYR A 190 -0.36 -70.04 -14.05
CA TYR A 190 -1.08 -70.27 -15.30
C TYR A 190 -0.60 -71.54 -16.02
N SER A 191 0.56 -72.09 -15.69
CA SER A 191 1.12 -73.30 -16.33
C SER A 191 0.56 -74.62 -15.80
N SER A 192 -0.42 -74.59 -14.89
CA SER A 192 -0.99 -75.80 -14.29
C SER A 192 -1.72 -76.66 -15.34
N PRO A 193 -1.29 -77.92 -15.58
CA PRO A 193 -1.89 -78.76 -16.61
C PRO A 193 -3.32 -79.17 -16.23
N SER A 194 -4.22 -79.23 -17.20
CA SER A 194 -5.60 -79.65 -16.98
C SER A 194 -5.67 -81.11 -16.51
N SER A 195 -6.80 -81.49 -15.89
CA SER A 195 -7.05 -82.90 -15.54
C SER A 195 -6.97 -83.81 -16.77
N THR A 196 -7.48 -83.35 -17.91
CA THR A 196 -7.48 -84.12 -19.16
C THR A 196 -6.07 -84.39 -19.68
N LEU A 197 -5.17 -83.41 -19.59
CA LEU A 197 -3.78 -83.59 -19.99
C LEU A 197 -3.05 -84.54 -19.04
N ARG A 198 -3.31 -84.42 -17.72
CA ARG A 198 -2.78 -85.37 -16.72
C ARG A 198 -3.28 -86.80 -16.96
N ASP A 199 -4.55 -86.96 -17.34
CA ASP A 199 -5.13 -88.26 -17.66
C ASP A 199 -4.48 -88.88 -18.91
N LEU A 200 -4.19 -88.08 -19.94
CA LEU A 200 -3.45 -88.55 -21.13
C LEU A 200 -2.03 -88.98 -20.78
N TYR A 201 -1.33 -88.25 -19.90
CA TYR A 201 -0.04 -88.68 -19.36
C TYR A 201 -0.15 -90.03 -18.64
N ASN A 202 -1.13 -90.18 -17.75
CA ASN A 202 -1.36 -91.43 -17.01
C ASN A 202 -1.71 -92.59 -17.95
N GLN A 203 -2.51 -92.35 -19.00
CA GLN A 203 -2.85 -93.35 -20.01
C GLN A 203 -1.62 -93.77 -20.83
N GLU A 204 -0.80 -92.81 -21.27
CA GLU A 204 0.45 -93.09 -21.97
C GLU A 204 1.36 -93.98 -21.13
N THR A 205 1.60 -93.62 -19.86
CA THR A 205 2.42 -94.42 -18.93
C THR A 205 1.87 -95.84 -18.76
N LYS A 206 0.56 -95.99 -18.56
CA LYS A 206 -0.07 -97.31 -18.45
C LYS A 206 0.16 -98.17 -19.69
N PHE A 207 0.00 -97.64 -20.91
CA PHE A 207 0.25 -98.41 -22.14
C PHE A 207 1.72 -98.78 -22.33
N ILE A 208 2.64 -97.92 -21.90
CA ILE A 208 4.08 -98.21 -21.88
C ILE A 208 4.37 -99.37 -20.90
N ASP A 209 3.78 -99.34 -19.70
CA ASP A 209 3.94 -100.39 -18.70
C ASP A 209 3.40 -101.75 -19.20
N PHE A 210 2.28 -101.72 -19.95
CA PHE A 210 1.73 -102.91 -20.63
C PHE A 210 2.47 -103.31 -21.92
N LYS A 211 3.52 -102.57 -22.32
CA LYS A 211 4.31 -102.78 -23.54
C LYS A 211 3.52 -102.68 -24.86
N ASP A 212 2.38 -102.00 -24.86
CA ASP A 212 1.60 -101.71 -26.08
C ASP A 212 2.03 -100.37 -26.68
N TYR A 213 3.14 -100.40 -27.42
CA TYR A 213 3.75 -99.20 -27.99
C TYR A 213 2.91 -98.53 -29.08
N ASN A 214 2.04 -99.29 -29.77
CA ASN A 214 1.19 -98.75 -30.82
C ASN A 214 0.15 -97.81 -30.22
N GLN A 215 -0.54 -98.24 -29.16
CA GLN A 215 -1.51 -97.40 -28.46
C GLN A 215 -0.83 -96.23 -27.75
N ALA A 216 0.33 -96.45 -27.13
CA ALA A 216 1.11 -95.38 -26.51
C ALA A 216 1.47 -94.27 -27.52
N SER A 217 1.84 -94.60 -28.77
CA SER A 217 2.15 -93.63 -29.83
C SER A 217 0.94 -92.75 -30.21
N ILE A 218 -0.25 -93.35 -30.29
CA ILE A 218 -1.50 -92.63 -30.58
C ILE A 218 -1.82 -91.66 -29.44
N ILE A 219 -1.78 -92.14 -28.18
CA ILE A 219 -2.03 -91.31 -27.00
C ILE A 219 -1.00 -90.18 -26.88
N ARG A 220 0.28 -90.45 -27.16
CA ARG A 220 1.34 -89.43 -27.15
C ARG A 220 1.08 -88.33 -28.18
N SER A 221 0.63 -88.68 -29.38
CA SER A 221 0.30 -87.70 -30.43
C SER A 221 -0.86 -86.80 -29.99
N ARG A 222 -1.92 -87.40 -29.42
CA ARG A 222 -3.07 -86.67 -28.85
C ARG A 222 -2.66 -85.78 -27.68
N ARG A 223 -1.80 -86.28 -26.78
CA ARG A 223 -1.26 -85.52 -25.64
C ARG A 223 -0.50 -84.28 -26.12
N LYS A 224 0.39 -84.42 -27.10
CA LYS A 224 1.15 -83.28 -27.65
C LYS A 224 0.25 -82.22 -28.26
N GLU A 225 -0.81 -82.64 -28.97
CA GLU A 225 -1.79 -81.70 -29.52
C GLU A 225 -2.54 -80.95 -28.40
N GLN A 226 -2.95 -81.67 -27.36
CA GLN A 226 -3.63 -81.10 -26.19
C GLN A 226 -2.71 -80.15 -25.39
N GLU A 227 -1.45 -80.53 -25.18
CA GLU A 227 -0.43 -79.72 -24.53
C GLU A 227 -0.22 -78.40 -25.28
N LYS A 228 -0.15 -78.45 -26.62
CA LYS A 228 -0.05 -77.24 -27.45
C LYS A 228 -1.28 -76.33 -27.30
N LYS A 229 -2.49 -76.89 -27.31
CA LYS A 229 -3.73 -76.11 -27.12
C LYS A 229 -3.80 -75.48 -25.73
N GLU A 230 -3.45 -76.21 -24.69
CA GLU A 230 -3.47 -75.71 -23.30
C GLU A 230 -2.40 -74.65 -23.06
N THR A 231 -1.20 -74.82 -23.59
CA THR A 231 -0.13 -73.82 -23.50
C THR A 231 -0.49 -72.52 -24.22
N GLU A 232 -1.08 -72.59 -25.42
CA GLU A 232 -1.58 -71.42 -26.14
C GLU A 232 -2.73 -70.74 -25.36
N ALA A 233 -3.67 -71.51 -24.81
CA ALA A 233 -4.78 -70.98 -24.02
C ALA A 233 -4.29 -70.29 -22.73
N ALA A 234 -3.39 -70.94 -21.99
CA ALA A 234 -2.79 -70.40 -20.77
C ALA A 234 -2.01 -69.10 -21.05
N GLN A 235 -1.23 -69.07 -22.14
CA GLN A 235 -0.51 -67.88 -22.56
C GLN A 235 -1.45 -66.72 -22.91
N ASN A 236 -2.53 -67.01 -23.63
CA ASN A 236 -3.54 -66.00 -23.97
C ASN A 236 -4.24 -65.45 -22.73
N GLN A 237 -4.55 -66.31 -21.75
CA GLN A 237 -5.16 -65.91 -20.48
C GLN A 237 -4.20 -65.03 -19.65
N LEU A 238 -2.93 -65.42 -19.56
CA LEU A 238 -1.89 -64.63 -18.90
C LEU A 238 -1.80 -63.22 -19.51
N ILE A 239 -1.76 -63.15 -20.85
CA ILE A 239 -1.68 -61.88 -21.58
C ILE A 239 -2.96 -61.05 -21.39
N SER A 240 -4.15 -61.66 -21.42
CA SER A 240 -5.40 -60.93 -21.23
C SER A 240 -5.49 -60.33 -19.82
N ASP A 241 -5.12 -61.10 -18.80
CA ASP A 241 -5.18 -60.64 -17.41
C ASP A 241 -4.16 -59.54 -17.15
N ALA A 242 -2.95 -59.67 -17.70
CA ALA A 242 -1.93 -58.62 -17.66
C ALA A 242 -2.42 -57.34 -18.35
N LYS A 243 -3.04 -57.43 -19.53
CA LYS A 243 -3.60 -56.26 -20.25
C LYS A 243 -4.67 -55.54 -19.42
N VAL A 244 -5.62 -56.28 -18.85
CA VAL A 244 -6.68 -55.69 -18.02
C VAL A 244 -6.08 -54.94 -16.82
N LYS A 245 -5.11 -55.54 -16.12
CA LYS A 245 -4.45 -54.89 -14.97
C LYS A 245 -3.62 -53.67 -15.39
N LEU A 246 -2.96 -53.72 -16.53
CA LEU A 246 -2.21 -52.61 -17.09
C LEU A 246 -3.14 -51.43 -17.47
N GLU A 247 -4.32 -51.71 -18.03
CA GLU A 247 -5.32 -50.67 -18.30
C GLU A 247 -5.83 -49.99 -17.03
N VAL A 248 -6.06 -50.76 -15.95
CA VAL A 248 -6.42 -50.20 -14.64
C VAL A 248 -5.31 -49.30 -14.10
N LEU A 249 -4.06 -49.73 -14.21
CA LEU A 249 -2.90 -48.92 -13.80
C LEU A 249 -2.80 -47.63 -14.62
N ARG A 250 -2.98 -47.69 -15.93
CA ARG A 250 -3.00 -46.50 -16.81
C ARG A 250 -4.11 -45.52 -16.44
N LYS A 251 -5.32 -46.03 -16.14
CA LYS A 251 -6.44 -45.19 -15.69
C LYS A 251 -6.13 -44.49 -14.36
N LYS A 252 -5.47 -45.18 -13.43
CA LYS A 252 -4.99 -44.59 -12.18
C LYS A 252 -3.97 -43.47 -12.45
N HIS A 253 -2.95 -43.72 -13.28
CA HIS A 253 -1.94 -42.73 -13.65
C HIS A 253 -2.57 -41.49 -14.32
N GLN A 254 -3.52 -41.70 -15.23
CA GLN A 254 -4.24 -40.59 -15.88
C GLN A 254 -5.02 -39.75 -14.87
N TYR A 255 -5.77 -40.40 -13.97
CA TYR A 255 -6.51 -39.71 -12.92
C TYR A 255 -5.61 -38.85 -12.01
N GLU A 256 -4.42 -39.34 -11.66
CA GLU A 256 -3.45 -38.59 -10.87
C GLU A 256 -2.90 -37.37 -11.63
N LEU A 257 -2.65 -37.50 -12.93
CA LEU A 257 -2.25 -36.40 -13.80
C LEU A 257 -3.36 -35.34 -13.91
N ASP A 258 -4.60 -35.76 -14.19
CA ASP A 258 -5.76 -34.87 -14.29
C ASP A 258 -5.99 -34.11 -12.99
N ARG A 259 -5.81 -34.79 -11.84
CA ARG A 259 -5.92 -34.16 -10.51
C ARG A 259 -4.82 -33.12 -10.29
N LEU A 260 -3.59 -33.39 -10.72
CA LEU A 260 -2.49 -32.44 -10.60
C LEU A 260 -2.70 -31.23 -11.52
N GLU A 261 -3.22 -31.45 -12.73
CA GLU A 261 -3.59 -30.39 -13.67
C GLU A 261 -4.70 -29.50 -13.10
N ALA A 262 -5.76 -30.10 -12.56
CA ALA A 262 -6.84 -29.37 -11.89
C ALA A 262 -6.31 -28.50 -10.73
N TYR A 263 -5.43 -29.07 -9.89
CA TYR A 263 -4.76 -28.32 -8.82
C TYR A 263 -3.94 -27.14 -9.35
N TYR A 264 -3.21 -27.32 -10.45
CA TYR A 264 -2.44 -26.24 -11.08
C TYR A 264 -3.37 -25.12 -11.60
N ILE A 265 -4.43 -25.47 -12.32
CA ILE A 265 -5.41 -24.51 -12.85
C ILE A 265 -6.05 -23.73 -11.71
N GLU A 266 -6.51 -24.41 -10.67
CA GLU A 266 -7.10 -23.80 -9.48
C GLU A 266 -6.09 -22.87 -8.76
N GLY A 267 -4.84 -23.31 -8.60
CA GLY A 267 -3.79 -22.49 -8.00
C GLY A 267 -3.51 -21.21 -8.79
N VAL A 268 -3.38 -21.31 -10.11
CA VAL A 268 -3.14 -20.14 -10.99
C VAL A 268 -4.32 -19.19 -10.97
N THR A 269 -5.56 -19.69 -11.06
CA THR A 269 -6.76 -18.85 -11.03
C THR A 269 -6.91 -18.12 -9.69
N ASN A 270 -6.67 -18.80 -8.57
CA ASN A 270 -6.67 -18.18 -7.25
C ASN A 270 -5.60 -17.10 -7.09
N LEU A 271 -4.38 -17.34 -7.61
CA LEU A 271 -3.30 -16.34 -7.58
C LEU A 271 -3.62 -15.12 -8.45
N LYS A 272 -4.18 -15.33 -9.64
CA LYS A 272 -4.63 -14.24 -10.53
C LYS A 272 -5.71 -13.38 -9.87
N LEU A 273 -6.72 -14.02 -9.27
CA LEU A 273 -7.81 -13.32 -8.60
C LEU A 273 -7.30 -12.49 -7.41
N LYS A 274 -6.33 -13.00 -6.64
CA LYS A 274 -5.68 -12.24 -5.56
C LYS A 274 -4.89 -11.05 -6.10
N LYS A 275 -4.12 -11.25 -7.17
CA LYS A 275 -3.38 -10.19 -7.87
C LYS A 275 -4.33 -9.08 -8.34
N GLU A 276 -5.40 -9.43 -9.06
CA GLU A 276 -6.38 -8.47 -9.58
C GLU A 276 -7.05 -7.67 -8.46
N LYS A 277 -7.40 -8.31 -7.34
CA LYS A 277 -7.97 -7.62 -6.17
C LYS A 277 -7.02 -6.56 -5.60
N GLU A 278 -5.73 -6.88 -5.50
CA GLU A 278 -4.73 -5.93 -4.98
C GLU A 278 -4.43 -4.81 -5.99
N GLU A 279 -4.28 -5.13 -7.28
CA GLU A 279 -4.07 -4.14 -8.35
C GLU A 279 -5.23 -3.14 -8.40
N LEU A 280 -6.47 -3.61 -8.26
CA LEU A 280 -7.66 -2.76 -8.21
C LEU A 280 -7.65 -1.77 -7.03
N LEU A 281 -7.01 -2.09 -5.90
CA LEU A 281 -6.86 -1.14 -4.78
C LEU A 281 -5.92 0.01 -5.16
N PHE A 282 -4.81 -0.29 -5.84
CA PHE A 282 -3.87 0.70 -6.34
C PHE A 282 -4.51 1.57 -7.44
N GLU A 283 -5.25 0.98 -8.36
CA GLU A 283 -5.99 1.72 -9.40
C GLU A 283 -7.01 2.69 -8.81
N LYS A 284 -7.82 2.23 -7.84
CA LYS A 284 -8.77 3.11 -7.12
C LYS A 284 -8.06 4.25 -6.39
N ARG A 285 -6.88 3.98 -5.82
CA ARG A 285 -6.06 5.01 -5.17
C ARG A 285 -5.51 6.02 -6.18
N LEU A 286 -4.98 5.54 -7.31
CA LEU A 286 -4.43 6.38 -8.37
C LEU A 286 -5.50 7.24 -9.04
N THR A 287 -6.66 6.68 -9.37
CA THR A 287 -7.79 7.43 -9.94
C THR A 287 -8.26 8.53 -8.99
N LYS A 288 -8.32 8.26 -7.68
CA LYS A 288 -8.61 9.29 -6.66
C LYS A 288 -7.55 10.38 -6.64
N LEU A 289 -6.26 10.03 -6.60
CA LEU A 289 -5.18 11.01 -6.56
C LEU A 289 -5.10 11.85 -7.84
N LYS A 290 -5.35 11.24 -9.01
CA LYS A 290 -5.44 11.95 -10.30
C LYS A 290 -6.61 12.95 -10.30
N LYS A 291 -7.77 12.54 -9.78
CA LYS A 291 -8.91 13.44 -9.58
C LYS A 291 -8.59 14.58 -8.61
N ASP A 292 -7.87 14.30 -7.53
CA ASP A 292 -7.42 15.29 -6.54
C ASP A 292 -6.36 16.25 -7.14
N ARG A 293 -5.58 15.80 -8.13
CA ARG A 293 -4.64 16.64 -8.90
C ARG A 293 -5.35 17.57 -9.88
N GLU A 294 -6.31 17.04 -10.64
CA GLU A 294 -7.11 17.80 -11.61
C GLU A 294 -8.02 18.82 -10.93
N ASN A 295 -8.64 18.40 -9.83
CA ASN A 295 -9.49 19.22 -9.00
C ASN A 295 -8.81 19.39 -7.64
N PRO A 296 -7.77 20.24 -7.53
CA PRO A 296 -7.21 20.58 -6.24
C PRO A 296 -8.34 21.27 -5.51
N VAL A 297 -8.99 20.51 -4.61
CA VAL A 297 -10.09 21.01 -3.80
C VAL A 297 -9.59 22.32 -3.25
N ASN A 298 -10.34 23.40 -3.47
CA ASN A 298 -10.18 24.63 -2.71
C ASN A 298 -10.56 24.28 -1.27
N ARG A 299 -9.73 23.45 -0.61
CA ARG A 299 -9.86 23.14 0.80
C ARG A 299 -9.75 24.51 1.40
N ALA A 300 -10.88 25.00 1.91
CA ALA A 300 -10.89 26.20 2.70
C ALA A 300 -9.69 26.06 3.65
N PRO A 301 -8.81 27.07 3.71
CA PRO A 301 -7.63 26.98 4.55
C PRO A 301 -8.09 26.45 5.90
N LEU A 302 -7.44 25.36 6.36
CA LEU A 302 -7.79 24.72 7.63
C LEU A 302 -8.11 25.82 8.65
N PRO A 303 -9.24 25.70 9.39
CA PRO A 303 -9.69 26.75 10.28
C PRO A 303 -8.51 27.28 11.09
N GLN A 304 -8.37 28.60 11.20
CA GLN A 304 -7.20 29.25 11.80
C GLN A 304 -6.89 28.73 13.22
N SER A 305 -7.87 28.13 13.90
CA SER A 305 -7.74 27.42 15.17
C SER A 305 -6.87 26.15 15.12
N TRP A 306 -6.75 25.48 13.97
CA TRP A 306 -5.93 24.28 13.76
C TRP A 306 -4.50 24.59 13.30
N ARG A 307 -4.17 25.86 13.01
CA ARG A 307 -2.78 26.30 12.75
C ARG A 307 -2.00 26.62 14.04
N PHE A 308 -2.57 26.33 15.21
CA PHE A 308 -1.91 26.49 16.50
C PHE A 308 -1.24 25.19 16.92
N SER A 309 0.07 25.06 16.72
CA SER A 309 0.89 24.51 17.81
C SER A 309 2.39 24.78 17.71
N GLU A 310 3.04 24.87 16.54
CA GLU A 310 4.51 24.69 16.58
C GLU A 310 5.44 25.87 16.31
N MET A 311 5.03 26.96 15.66
CA MET A 311 5.85 28.20 15.72
C MET A 311 5.02 29.45 15.43
N GLY A 312 4.70 30.21 16.47
CA GLY A 312 4.75 31.68 16.53
C GLY A 312 4.10 32.54 15.44
N THR A 313 3.38 31.97 14.47
CA THR A 313 2.76 32.67 13.34
C THR A 313 1.27 32.79 13.60
N GLN A 314 0.94 33.45 14.73
CA GLN A 314 -0.30 34.20 14.75
C GLN A 314 -0.26 35.07 13.49
N ILE A 315 -1.26 34.94 12.62
CA ILE A 315 -1.51 35.97 11.60
C ILE A 315 -1.46 37.28 12.39
N PRO A 316 -0.44 38.13 12.19
CA PRO A 316 -0.35 39.37 12.94
C PRO A 316 -1.31 40.28 12.22
N MET A 317 -2.60 40.09 12.47
CA MET A 317 -3.59 41.14 12.35
C MET A 317 -3.20 42.21 13.36
N ALA A 318 -2.21 43.00 12.96
CA ALA A 318 -1.67 44.16 13.61
C ALA A 318 -1.96 44.19 15.11
N VAL A 319 -1.25 43.37 15.89
CA VAL A 319 -1.06 43.70 17.30
C VAL A 319 -0.37 45.06 17.26
N THR A 320 -1.16 46.13 17.40
CA THR A 320 -0.63 47.49 17.47
C THR A 320 0.38 47.43 18.58
N THR A 321 1.65 47.68 18.27
CA THR A 321 2.69 47.59 19.29
C THR A 321 2.28 48.45 20.49
N PRO A 322 2.67 48.09 21.72
CA PRO A 322 2.22 48.78 22.92
C PRO A 322 2.33 50.32 22.80
N ARG A 323 3.42 50.80 22.20
CA ARG A 323 3.65 52.23 21.89
C ARG A 323 2.61 52.83 20.94
N THR A 324 2.27 52.13 19.86
CA THR A 324 1.24 52.55 18.90
C THR A 324 -0.15 52.51 19.51
N ARG A 325 -0.44 51.53 20.38
CA ARG A 325 -1.70 51.43 21.13
C ARG A 325 -1.86 52.60 22.09
N VAL A 326 -0.81 52.95 22.84
CA VAL A 326 -0.79 54.12 23.73
C VAL A 326 -1.01 55.41 22.96
N LYS A 327 -0.32 55.61 21.83
CA LYS A 327 -0.53 56.77 20.95
C LYS A 327 -1.98 56.90 20.48
N LEU A 328 -2.58 55.81 20.01
CA LEU A 328 -3.97 55.79 19.56
C LEU A 328 -4.95 56.01 20.73
N ALA A 329 -4.68 55.44 21.90
CA ALA A 329 -5.49 55.64 23.10
C ALA A 329 -5.44 57.11 23.56
N ASN A 330 -4.27 57.72 23.54
CA ASN A 330 -4.09 59.14 23.86
C ASN A 330 -4.82 60.04 22.86
N PHE A 331 -4.78 59.70 21.56
CA PHE A 331 -5.56 60.40 20.54
C PHE A 331 -7.07 60.27 20.75
N LYS A 332 -7.57 59.08 21.12
CA LYS A 332 -8.99 58.91 21.46
C LYS A 332 -9.39 59.67 22.72
N LYS A 333 -8.45 59.87 23.66
CA LYS A 333 -8.64 60.62 24.90
C LYS A 333 -8.49 62.14 24.71
N SER A 334 -7.79 62.61 23.67
CA SER A 334 -7.70 64.04 23.36
C SER A 334 -9.03 64.54 22.80
N LYS A 335 -9.91 64.90 23.75
CA LYS A 335 -11.14 65.70 23.69
C LYS A 335 -11.83 65.81 22.32
N GLN A 336 -12.98 65.12 22.17
CA GLN A 336 -14.10 65.74 21.47
C GLN A 336 -14.43 67.03 22.23
N ILE A 337 -14.41 68.18 21.56
CA ILE A 337 -14.88 69.44 22.13
C ILE A 337 -16.38 69.27 22.38
N THR A 338 -16.77 68.84 23.58
CA THR A 338 -18.17 68.54 23.93
C THR A 338 -19.02 69.79 24.12
N LYS A 339 -18.39 70.97 24.24
CA LYS A 339 -19.03 72.28 24.21
C LYS A 339 -18.18 73.24 23.39
N LEU A 340 -18.77 73.81 22.35
CA LEU A 340 -18.23 74.99 21.67
C LEU A 340 -18.10 76.10 22.72
N GLU A 341 -16.90 76.65 22.91
CA GLU A 341 -16.70 77.83 23.75
C GLU A 341 -17.30 79.05 23.04
N ILE A 342 -18.61 79.27 23.21
CA ILE A 342 -19.27 80.50 22.79
C ILE A 342 -18.89 81.56 23.82
N LYS A 343 -18.06 82.53 23.43
CA LYS A 343 -17.73 83.69 24.28
C LYS A 343 -19.01 84.47 24.55
N GLY A 344 -19.41 84.56 25.81
CA GLY A 344 -20.60 85.31 26.23
C GLY A 344 -20.45 86.81 25.97
N ILE A 345 -21.52 87.45 25.50
CA ILE A 345 -21.60 88.90 25.29
C ILE A 345 -21.61 89.57 26.68
N THR A 346 -20.52 90.24 27.07
CA THR A 346 -20.44 90.97 28.34
C THR A 346 -21.10 92.34 28.21
N SER A 347 -22.36 92.45 28.63
CA SER A 347 -22.95 93.74 29.02
C SER A 347 -23.51 93.67 30.43
N ARG A 348 -22.84 94.30 31.41
CA ARG A 348 -23.54 94.94 32.54
C ARG A 348 -22.67 95.99 33.25
N PRO A 349 -23.24 97.19 33.54
CA PRO A 349 -22.51 98.36 34.02
C PRO A 349 -22.34 98.38 35.54
N ALA A 350 -21.26 99.01 36.00
CA ALA A 350 -20.95 99.19 37.42
C ALA A 350 -21.76 100.35 38.03
N THR A 351 -22.58 100.06 39.03
CA THR A 351 -23.26 101.05 39.88
C THR A 351 -22.45 101.35 41.13
N SER A 352 -22.25 102.64 41.38
CA SER A 352 -21.59 103.27 42.51
C SER A 352 -22.46 103.27 43.78
N LEU A 353 -21.87 103.04 44.95
CA LEU A 353 -22.48 103.35 46.25
C LEU A 353 -21.47 104.14 47.11
N GLN A 354 -21.79 105.41 47.33
CA GLN A 354 -21.11 106.33 48.25
C GLN A 354 -21.48 105.99 49.71
N ARG A 355 -20.51 106.15 50.61
CA ARG A 355 -20.68 106.05 52.06
C ARG A 355 -20.56 107.45 52.68
N VAL A 356 -21.67 107.98 53.19
CA VAL A 356 -21.72 109.21 54.00
C VAL A 356 -21.24 108.88 55.42
N ARG A 357 -20.29 109.67 55.95
CA ARG A 357 -19.90 109.68 57.37
C ARG A 357 -20.48 110.93 58.02
N LEU A 358 -21.17 110.74 59.15
CA LEU A 358 -21.49 111.79 60.12
C LEU A 358 -20.56 111.60 61.33
N SER A 359 -19.95 112.69 61.79
CA SER A 359 -19.44 112.83 63.16
C SER A 359 -19.25 114.33 63.46
N TYR A 360 -19.94 114.76 64.53
CA TYR A 360 -19.92 115.98 65.34
C TYR A 360 -19.08 117.19 64.90
#